data_AF-A0A9K3P9X4-F1
#
_entry.id   AF-A0A9K3P9X4-F1
#
_cell.length_a   1.000
_cell.length_b   1.000
_cell.length_c   1.000
_cell.angle_alpha   90.00
_cell.angle_beta   90.00
_cell.angle_gamma   90.00
#
_symmetry.space_group_name_H-M   'P 1'
#
loop_
_entity.id
_entity.type
_entity.pdbx_description
1 polymer ?
#
loop_
_entity_poly.entity_id
_entity_poly.type
_entity_poly.pdbx_seq_one_letter_code
_entity_poly.pdbx_strand_id
1 'polypeptide(L)'
;MASHSSSNTSSNLSPTTNEGPQAAFPPPSPLFKDPSYDWSLDMRNNPTLETKFLVVVKEKILEACSKYKLILPERSLRWLEDHGGHYEMYTHPDAFESKTSSKYRRMGREERYGLFLSKDHLHVAVSPRFGNCSLAPLTLTNYEKLCRMFWNFLAIIGDYDSMLILLITDNGWTFVPSINHKSIVAFVKHRFLPARTPLYVDGTSDSPLVDIYQKQVCAEGTVNNRDWLKSFFAALNLLHRHNNQIGTYREVCQSCYLEFSKGSREPCLHHPHHQAFSCSGNPTTSTSIDNLKRWLDKESQDRLYCVTKRQALFPSDISDIQQMLHCKQYDLEYLKFYVMILNSLDCAMRVDGFSKVEFSHFEAHSAMWMVHKKVGIEYLVQSVKEKTDQSPQLYKIGFKHSHPLRRL
;
A
#
# COMPACT_ATOMS: atom_id res chain seq x y z
N MET A 1 33.22 -79.39 15.44
CA MET A 1 33.23 -79.63 13.98
C MET A 1 32.32 -78.59 13.34
N ALA A 2 32.86 -77.82 12.40
CA ALA A 2 32.17 -76.75 11.69
C ALA A 2 31.11 -77.29 10.72
N SER A 3 30.03 -76.54 10.52
CA SER A 3 29.54 -76.17 9.17
C SER A 3 28.29 -75.29 9.24
N HIS A 4 28.17 -74.46 8.19
CA HIS A 4 27.35 -73.28 8.01
C HIS A 4 25.86 -73.53 7.71
N SER A 5 25.02 -72.53 7.96
CA SER A 5 24.08 -71.95 6.98
C SER A 5 23.53 -70.63 7.53
N SER A 6 24.06 -69.48 7.11
CA SER A 6 23.74 -68.68 5.92
C SER A 6 22.45 -67.88 6.06
N SER A 7 22.64 -66.56 6.13
CA SER A 7 21.76 -65.48 6.52
C SER A 7 21.14 -64.72 5.34
N ASN A 8 20.03 -64.03 5.66
CA ASN A 8 19.54 -62.75 5.14
C ASN A 8 18.97 -62.69 3.72
N THR A 9 17.63 -62.77 3.65
CA THR A 9 16.78 -62.24 2.58
C THR A 9 16.31 -60.81 2.90
N SER A 10 16.49 -59.95 1.91
CA SER A 10 16.07 -58.56 1.81
C SER A 10 14.55 -58.37 1.87
N SER A 11 14.08 -57.34 2.59
CA SER A 11 12.73 -56.81 2.42
C SER A 11 12.77 -55.31 2.10
N ASN A 12 12.24 -55.00 0.91
CA ASN A 12 12.01 -53.67 0.38
C ASN A 12 11.02 -52.90 1.27
N LEU A 13 11.37 -51.69 1.68
CA LEU A 13 10.45 -50.71 2.25
C LEU A 13 10.36 -49.52 1.29
N SER A 14 9.25 -49.45 0.57
CA SER A 14 8.81 -48.28 -0.19
C SER A 14 8.26 -47.22 0.78
N PRO A 15 8.61 -45.93 0.66
CA PRO A 15 7.97 -44.88 1.43
C PRO A 15 6.64 -44.50 0.79
N THR A 16 5.53 -44.76 1.48
CA THR A 16 4.20 -44.27 1.15
C THR A 16 4.10 -42.77 1.46
N THR A 17 4.02 -41.95 0.42
CA THR A 17 3.62 -40.53 0.51
C THR A 17 2.12 -40.45 0.74
N ASN A 18 1.73 -40.18 1.99
CA ASN A 18 0.37 -39.76 2.33
C ASN A 18 0.20 -38.28 1.94
N GLU A 19 -0.11 -38.03 0.67
CA GLU A 19 -0.66 -36.73 0.25
C GLU A 19 -2.14 -36.70 0.63
N GLY A 20 -2.45 -36.10 1.77
CA GLY A 20 -3.82 -35.67 2.07
C GLY A 20 -4.26 -34.61 1.05
N PRO A 21 -5.57 -34.53 0.73
CA PRO A 21 -6.05 -33.57 -0.25
C PRO A 21 -5.76 -32.15 0.22
N GLN A 22 -4.85 -31.46 -0.48
CA GLN A 22 -4.69 -30.02 -0.36
C GLN A 22 -6.04 -29.40 -0.71
N ALA A 23 -6.71 -28.81 0.28
CA ALA A 23 -7.84 -27.94 0.04
C ALA A 23 -7.34 -26.79 -0.84
N ALA A 24 -7.67 -26.86 -2.13
CA ALA A 24 -7.44 -25.79 -3.07
C ALA A 24 -8.28 -24.60 -2.61
N PHE A 25 -7.67 -23.67 -1.86
CA PHE A 25 -8.27 -22.36 -1.69
C PHE A 25 -8.47 -21.77 -3.08
N PRO A 26 -9.68 -21.33 -3.46
CA PRO A 26 -9.83 -20.59 -4.69
C PRO A 26 -8.88 -19.39 -4.60
N PRO A 27 -8.14 -19.06 -5.68
CA PRO A 27 -7.34 -17.84 -5.68
C PRO A 27 -8.29 -16.69 -5.33
N PRO A 28 -7.99 -15.85 -4.31
CA PRO A 28 -8.82 -14.71 -4.03
C PRO A 28 -8.83 -13.87 -5.30
N SER A 29 -9.97 -13.87 -5.99
CA SER A 29 -10.18 -12.96 -7.11
C SER A 29 -9.89 -11.57 -6.55
N PRO A 30 -8.93 -10.84 -7.11
CA PRO A 30 -8.64 -9.51 -6.62
C PRO A 30 -9.95 -8.71 -6.79
N LEU A 31 -10.52 -8.17 -5.70
CA LEU A 31 -11.75 -7.35 -5.73
C LEU A 31 -11.64 -6.10 -6.62
N PHE A 32 -10.49 -5.89 -7.25
CA PHE A 32 -10.30 -4.91 -8.31
C PHE A 32 -11.34 -5.16 -9.41
N LYS A 33 -12.35 -4.30 -9.44
CA LYS A 33 -13.49 -4.25 -10.38
C LYS A 33 -14.69 -5.13 -10.06
N ASP A 34 -14.95 -5.49 -8.81
CA ASP A 34 -16.26 -6.03 -8.45
C ASP A 34 -17.26 -4.88 -8.24
N PRO A 35 -18.18 -4.58 -9.18
CA PRO A 35 -19.09 -3.44 -9.07
C PRO A 35 -20.12 -3.63 -7.96
N SER A 36 -20.26 -4.85 -7.43
CA SER A 36 -21.19 -5.15 -6.33
C SER A 36 -20.61 -4.89 -4.94
N TYR A 37 -19.33 -4.50 -4.85
CA TYR A 37 -18.67 -4.21 -3.60
C TYR A 37 -18.69 -2.70 -3.28
N ASP A 38 -19.68 -2.29 -2.49
CA ASP A 38 -19.98 -0.88 -2.19
C ASP A 38 -18.95 -0.15 -1.32
N TRP A 39 -18.01 -0.86 -0.68
CA TRP A 39 -17.09 -0.29 0.31
C TRP A 39 -15.63 -0.25 -0.14
N SER A 40 -15.35 -0.36 -1.45
CA SER A 40 -13.97 -0.18 -1.92
C SER A 40 -13.52 1.25 -1.68
N LEU A 41 -12.29 1.38 -1.19
CA LEU A 41 -11.67 2.68 -0.91
C LEU A 41 -10.98 3.26 -2.15
N ASP A 42 -10.90 2.48 -3.23
CA ASP A 42 -10.39 2.89 -4.53
C ASP A 42 -11.56 3.32 -5.42
N MET A 43 -11.60 4.61 -5.76
CA MET A 43 -12.61 5.20 -6.65
C MET A 43 -12.76 4.47 -7.98
N ARG A 44 -11.70 3.83 -8.48
CA ARG A 44 -11.74 3.06 -9.73
C ARG A 44 -12.57 1.78 -9.61
N ASN A 45 -12.72 1.28 -8.39
CA ASN A 45 -13.50 0.08 -8.07
C ASN A 45 -14.88 0.44 -7.50
N ASN A 46 -15.02 1.62 -6.89
CA ASN A 46 -16.28 2.14 -6.37
C ASN A 46 -16.60 3.51 -6.97
N PRO A 47 -17.22 3.57 -8.16
CA PRO A 47 -17.59 4.83 -8.80
C PRO A 47 -18.67 5.58 -8.00
N THR A 48 -19.37 4.90 -7.08
CA THR A 48 -20.42 5.51 -6.26
C THR A 48 -19.88 6.11 -4.95
N LEU A 49 -18.60 5.92 -4.63
CA LEU A 49 -17.99 6.42 -3.40
C LEU A 49 -18.22 7.92 -3.21
N GLU A 50 -18.00 8.69 -4.29
CA GLU A 50 -18.19 10.13 -4.33
C GLU A 50 -19.66 10.50 -4.10
N THR A 51 -20.56 9.96 -4.92
CA THR A 51 -21.99 10.30 -4.91
C THR A 51 -22.77 9.77 -3.71
N LYS A 52 -22.28 8.75 -3.02
CA LYS A 52 -22.94 8.15 -1.85
C LYS A 52 -22.33 8.66 -0.54
N PHE A 53 -21.01 8.55 -0.39
CA PHE A 53 -20.36 8.73 0.91
C PHE A 53 -19.63 10.07 1.03
N LEU A 54 -18.94 10.54 -0.02
CA LEU A 54 -18.19 11.79 0.06
C LEU A 54 -19.08 13.04 -0.05
N VAL A 55 -20.18 12.95 -0.80
CA VAL A 55 -21.13 14.08 -0.99
C VAL A 55 -21.66 14.67 0.32
N VAL A 56 -21.80 13.85 1.37
CA VAL A 56 -22.31 14.29 2.69
C VAL A 56 -21.21 14.79 3.63
N VAL A 57 -19.93 14.62 3.28
CA VAL A 57 -18.80 14.88 4.19
C VAL A 57 -18.74 16.36 4.61
N LYS A 58 -19.01 17.32 3.72
CA LYS A 58 -18.99 18.74 4.05
C LYS A 58 -19.97 19.06 5.19
N GLU A 59 -21.23 18.67 5.01
CA GLU A 59 -22.30 18.91 5.99
C GLU A 59 -21.99 18.21 7.31
N LYS A 60 -21.56 16.95 7.26
CA LYS A 60 -21.27 16.16 8.45
C LYS A 60 -20.03 16.61 9.22
N ILE A 61 -19.02 17.14 8.53
CA ILE A 61 -17.88 17.81 9.17
C ILE A 61 -18.33 19.10 9.85
N LEU A 62 -19.22 19.88 9.25
CA LEU A 62 -19.76 21.09 9.90
C LEU A 62 -20.58 20.74 11.16
N GLU A 63 -21.38 19.66 11.11
CA GLU A 63 -22.05 19.11 12.30
C GLU A 63 -21.04 18.71 13.39
N ALA A 64 -19.97 18.00 13.03
CA ALA A 64 -18.90 17.61 13.95
C ALA A 64 -18.16 18.82 14.53
N CYS A 65 -17.87 19.85 13.72
CA CYS A 65 -17.30 21.11 14.20
C CYS A 65 -18.23 21.80 15.22
N SER A 66 -19.53 21.90 14.90
CA SER A 66 -20.54 22.48 15.79
C SER A 66 -20.61 21.74 17.14
N LYS A 67 -20.58 20.40 17.11
CA LYS A 67 -20.54 19.55 18.31
C LYS A 67 -19.42 19.92 19.28
N TYR A 68 -18.26 20.32 18.77
CA TYR A 68 -17.09 20.70 19.57
C TYR A 68 -16.88 22.21 19.67
N LYS A 69 -17.81 23.04 19.18
CA LYS A 69 -17.68 24.50 19.12
C LYS A 69 -16.42 24.95 18.37
N LEU A 70 -16.04 24.20 17.34
CA LEU A 70 -14.92 24.48 16.46
C LEU A 70 -15.42 25.27 15.23
N ILE A 71 -14.58 26.17 14.73
CA ILE A 71 -14.83 26.88 13.47
C ILE A 71 -13.95 26.24 12.40
N LEU A 72 -14.57 25.64 11.39
CA LEU A 72 -13.84 25.05 10.26
C LEU A 72 -13.08 26.16 9.52
N PRO A 73 -11.75 26.02 9.28
CA PRO A 73 -10.99 27.02 8.56
C PRO A 73 -11.54 27.20 7.15
N GLU A 74 -11.63 28.45 6.68
CA GLU A 74 -12.17 28.82 5.37
C GLU A 74 -11.54 28.03 4.22
N ARG A 75 -10.23 27.78 4.29
CA ARG A 75 -9.50 26.95 3.34
C ARG A 75 -10.05 25.53 3.25
N SER A 76 -10.23 24.87 4.39
CA SER A 76 -10.76 23.51 4.45
C SER A 76 -12.22 23.46 3.99
N LEU A 77 -13.02 24.47 4.35
CA LEU A 77 -14.41 24.59 3.91
C LEU A 77 -14.50 24.69 2.38
N ARG A 78 -13.74 25.61 1.76
CA ARG A 78 -13.68 25.76 0.29
C ARG A 78 -13.22 24.48 -0.39
N TRP A 79 -12.19 23.82 0.14
CA TRP A 79 -11.72 22.57 -0.42
C TRP A 79 -12.84 21.52 -0.47
N LEU A 80 -13.54 21.30 0.64
CA LEU A 80 -14.62 20.32 0.72
C LEU A 80 -15.79 20.66 -0.21
N GLU A 81 -16.03 21.95 -0.45
CA GLU A 81 -17.06 22.42 -1.38
C GLU A 81 -16.65 22.21 -2.84
N ASP A 82 -15.48 22.72 -3.23
CA ASP A 82 -14.96 22.67 -4.60
C ASP A 82 -14.64 21.23 -5.06
N HIS A 83 -14.32 20.35 -4.10
CA HIS A 83 -13.87 18.98 -4.36
C HIS A 83 -14.82 17.94 -3.74
N GLY A 84 -16.11 18.24 -3.54
CA GLY A 84 -17.13 17.24 -3.23
C GLY A 84 -16.85 16.34 -2.02
N GLY A 85 -16.23 16.90 -0.97
CA GLY A 85 -15.87 16.15 0.25
C GLY A 85 -14.62 15.27 0.15
N HIS A 86 -13.87 15.36 -0.94
CA HIS A 86 -12.62 14.62 -1.12
C HIS A 86 -11.52 15.04 -0.16
N TYR A 87 -10.68 14.08 0.22
CA TYR A 87 -9.46 14.34 0.98
C TYR A 87 -8.46 15.20 0.19
N GLU A 88 -7.98 16.27 0.80
CA GLU A 88 -6.92 17.13 0.24
C GLU A 88 -5.57 16.40 0.26
N MET A 89 -5.26 15.67 -0.81
CA MET A 89 -4.09 14.80 -0.88
C MET A 89 -2.83 15.57 -1.28
N TYR A 90 -1.68 15.21 -0.69
CA TYR A 90 -0.38 15.75 -1.07
C TYR A 90 0.54 14.68 -1.63
N THR A 91 1.35 15.04 -2.63
CA THR A 91 2.47 14.25 -3.09
C THR A 91 3.72 15.13 -3.14
N HIS A 92 4.79 14.64 -2.51
CA HIS A 92 6.06 15.35 -2.49
C HIS A 92 6.58 15.58 -3.93
N PRO A 93 7.06 16.79 -4.28
CA PRO A 93 7.54 17.10 -5.63
C PRO A 93 8.55 16.09 -6.18
N ASP A 94 9.56 15.73 -5.39
CA ASP A 94 10.57 14.72 -5.80
C ASP A 94 9.98 13.34 -6.08
N ALA A 95 8.98 12.93 -5.30
CA ALA A 95 8.29 11.67 -5.51
C ALA A 95 7.40 11.72 -6.75
N PHE A 96 6.79 12.88 -7.02
CA PHE A 96 5.95 13.13 -8.19
C PHE A 96 6.72 12.97 -9.50
N GLU A 97 7.86 13.67 -9.64
CA GLU A 97 8.65 13.62 -10.88
C GLU A 97 9.10 12.19 -11.20
N SER A 98 9.45 11.42 -10.16
CA SER A 98 9.82 10.01 -10.31
C SER A 98 8.67 9.12 -10.83
N LYS A 99 7.41 9.47 -10.57
CA LYS A 99 6.23 8.64 -10.89
C LYS A 99 5.49 9.06 -12.14
N THR A 100 5.88 10.17 -12.76
CA THR A 100 5.21 10.66 -13.97
C THR A 100 5.26 9.59 -15.07
N SER A 101 4.10 9.01 -15.38
CA SER A 101 4.00 7.98 -16.41
C SER A 101 4.40 8.57 -17.77
N SER A 102 4.84 7.71 -18.69
CA SER A 102 5.15 8.12 -20.07
C SER A 102 3.99 8.87 -20.74
N LYS A 103 2.75 8.57 -20.33
CA LYS A 103 1.52 9.21 -20.82
C LYS A 103 1.50 10.72 -20.59
N TYR A 104 2.11 11.22 -19.51
CA TYR A 104 2.07 12.64 -19.14
C TYR A 104 3.38 13.38 -19.42
N ARG A 105 4.42 12.71 -19.94
CA ARG A 105 5.73 13.33 -20.23
C ARG A 105 5.66 14.44 -21.27
N ARG A 106 4.64 14.42 -22.15
CA ARG A 106 4.43 15.43 -23.20
C ARG A 106 3.70 16.69 -22.71
N MET A 107 3.11 16.64 -21.51
CA MET A 107 2.38 17.77 -20.93
C MET A 107 3.34 18.69 -20.16
N GLY A 108 3.05 20.00 -20.19
CA GLY A 108 3.76 20.98 -19.37
C GLY A 108 3.63 20.66 -17.87
N ARG A 109 4.56 21.13 -17.05
CA ARG A 109 4.52 20.88 -15.59
C ARG A 109 3.23 21.42 -14.94
N GLU A 110 2.88 22.66 -15.26
CA GLU A 110 1.66 23.31 -14.76
C GLU A 110 0.38 22.60 -15.24
N GLU A 111 0.37 22.15 -16.50
CA GLU A 111 -0.75 21.41 -17.08
C GLU A 111 -0.95 20.07 -16.37
N ARG A 112 0.15 19.35 -16.07
CA ARG A 112 0.11 18.14 -15.25
C ARG A 112 -0.47 18.46 -13.87
N TYR A 113 0.02 19.50 -13.21
CA TYR A 113 -0.41 19.86 -11.86
C TYR A 113 -1.91 20.18 -11.82
N GLY A 114 -2.42 20.98 -12.77
CA GLY A 114 -3.84 21.25 -12.90
C GLY A 114 -4.67 19.99 -13.15
N LEU A 115 -4.17 19.03 -13.94
CA LEU A 115 -4.83 17.75 -14.16
C LEU A 115 -4.93 16.91 -12.87
N PHE A 116 -3.84 16.79 -12.12
CA PHE A 116 -3.84 16.02 -10.87
C PHE A 116 -4.68 16.68 -9.77
N LEU A 117 -4.69 18.01 -9.71
CA LEU A 117 -5.54 18.74 -8.78
C LEU A 117 -7.02 18.50 -9.09
N SER A 118 -7.41 18.67 -10.36
CA SER A 118 -8.80 18.55 -10.79
C SER A 118 -9.33 17.12 -10.78
N LYS A 119 -8.52 16.11 -11.11
CA LYS A 119 -8.98 14.71 -11.24
C LYS A 119 -8.65 13.81 -10.06
N ASP A 120 -7.52 14.05 -9.41
CA ASP A 120 -7.02 13.18 -8.34
C ASP A 120 -7.08 13.85 -6.97
N HIS A 121 -7.61 15.09 -6.90
CA HIS A 121 -7.72 15.91 -5.70
C HIS A 121 -6.37 16.05 -4.97
N LEU A 122 -5.31 16.26 -5.77
CA LEU A 122 -3.92 16.09 -5.37
C LEU A 122 -3.09 17.36 -5.61
N HIS A 123 -2.45 17.84 -4.55
CA HIS A 123 -1.40 18.85 -4.59
C HIS A 123 -0.02 18.24 -4.76
N VAL A 124 0.80 18.84 -5.63
CA VAL A 124 2.23 18.53 -5.74
C VAL A 124 3.02 19.48 -4.83
N ALA A 125 3.02 19.17 -3.54
CA ALA A 125 3.68 19.94 -2.50
C ALA A 125 4.04 19.04 -1.30
N VAL A 126 4.88 19.54 -0.39
CA VAL A 126 5.13 18.89 0.89
C VAL A 126 3.83 18.88 1.70
N SER A 127 3.49 17.74 2.32
CA SER A 127 2.26 17.63 3.12
C SER A 127 2.34 18.52 4.36
N PRO A 128 1.35 19.41 4.59
CA PRO A 128 1.29 20.21 5.81
C PRO A 128 0.96 19.35 7.05
N ARG A 129 0.45 18.12 6.89
CA ARG A 129 0.07 17.24 8.02
C ARG A 129 1.27 16.52 8.65
N PHE A 130 2.34 16.36 7.88
CA PHE A 130 3.53 15.63 8.31
C PHE A 130 4.75 16.56 8.48
N GLY A 131 4.60 17.86 8.20
CA GLY A 131 5.56 18.92 8.46
C GLY A 131 6.97 18.67 7.89
N ASN A 132 7.98 19.32 8.50
CA ASN A 132 9.42 19.16 8.21
C ASN A 132 9.98 17.83 8.77
N CYS A 133 9.28 16.72 8.59
CA CYS A 133 9.85 15.42 8.93
C CYS A 133 10.98 15.06 7.97
N SER A 134 12.10 14.59 8.51
CA SER A 134 13.26 14.07 7.77
C SER A 134 13.02 12.70 7.13
N LEU A 135 11.76 12.41 6.76
CA LEU A 135 11.37 11.18 6.07
C LEU A 135 11.55 11.34 4.57
N ALA A 136 11.84 10.23 3.89
CA ALA A 136 11.98 10.23 2.44
C ALA A 136 10.70 10.71 1.73
N PRO A 137 10.81 11.48 0.62
CA PRO A 137 9.66 11.96 -0.16
C PRO A 137 8.59 10.92 -0.50
N LEU A 138 9.04 9.70 -0.83
CA LEU A 138 8.15 8.59 -1.16
C LEU A 138 7.35 8.09 0.05
N THR A 139 7.95 8.10 1.24
CA THR A 139 7.31 7.70 2.49
C THR A 139 6.21 8.68 2.86
N LEU A 140 6.47 9.98 2.79
CA LEU A 140 5.46 11.02 3.05
C LEU A 140 4.28 10.91 2.08
N THR A 141 4.58 10.72 0.80
CA THR A 141 3.55 10.46 -0.23
C THR A 141 2.75 9.19 0.07
N ASN A 142 3.38 8.15 0.62
CA ASN A 142 2.69 6.93 1.02
C ASN A 142 1.77 7.16 2.22
N TYR A 143 2.20 7.95 3.21
CA TYR A 143 1.37 8.31 4.36
C TYR A 143 0.12 9.10 3.95
N GLU A 144 0.26 10.06 3.03
CA GLU A 144 -0.87 10.77 2.43
C GLU A 144 -1.87 9.82 1.75
N LYS A 145 -1.38 8.83 1.00
CA LYS A 145 -2.26 7.80 0.41
C LYS A 145 -3.00 6.99 1.46
N LEU A 146 -2.33 6.63 2.55
CA LEU A 146 -2.94 5.88 3.65
C LEU A 146 -4.01 6.71 4.36
N CYS A 147 -3.74 7.99 4.61
CA CYS A 147 -4.71 8.93 5.16
C CYS A 147 -5.91 9.13 4.24
N ARG A 148 -5.72 9.23 2.93
CA ARG A 148 -6.83 9.27 1.96
C ARG A 148 -7.70 8.02 2.01
N MET A 149 -7.08 6.83 2.06
CA MET A 149 -7.85 5.58 2.18
C MET A 149 -8.62 5.54 3.50
N PHE A 150 -8.00 6.00 4.59
CA PHE A 150 -8.65 6.07 5.88
C PHE A 150 -9.79 7.09 5.90
N TRP A 151 -9.62 8.27 5.29
CA TRP A 151 -10.67 9.27 5.08
C TRP A 151 -11.90 8.68 4.39
N ASN A 152 -11.70 7.98 3.27
CA ASN A 152 -12.79 7.33 2.54
C ASN A 152 -13.51 6.30 3.41
N PHE A 153 -12.77 5.54 4.22
CA PHE A 153 -13.36 4.57 5.14
C PHE A 153 -14.16 5.25 6.26
N LEU A 154 -13.65 6.34 6.84
CA LEU A 154 -14.36 7.13 7.86
C LEU A 154 -15.66 7.71 7.31
N ALA A 155 -15.66 8.22 6.06
CA ALA A 155 -16.85 8.69 5.38
C ALA A 155 -17.89 7.57 5.20
N ILE A 156 -17.45 6.35 4.86
CA ILE A 156 -18.35 5.18 4.73
C ILE A 156 -19.03 4.85 6.06
N ILE A 157 -18.28 4.79 7.16
CA ILE A 157 -18.82 4.40 8.48
C ILE A 157 -19.43 5.57 9.26
N GLY A 158 -19.35 6.80 8.72
CA GLY A 158 -19.89 8.00 9.34
C GLY A 158 -19.13 8.52 10.56
N ASP A 159 -17.84 8.21 10.70
CA ASP A 159 -17.00 8.72 11.80
C ASP A 159 -16.33 10.05 11.41
N TYR A 160 -17.16 11.08 11.32
CA TYR A 160 -16.75 12.42 10.92
C TYR A 160 -15.95 13.16 12.01
N ASP A 161 -16.12 12.78 13.28
CA ASP A 161 -15.32 13.33 14.39
C ASP A 161 -13.83 13.00 14.19
N SER A 162 -13.52 11.74 13.82
CA SER A 162 -12.16 11.30 13.50
C SER A 162 -11.59 11.93 12.22
N MET A 163 -12.44 12.45 11.32
CA MET A 163 -11.99 13.13 10.10
C MET A 163 -11.41 14.52 10.38
N LEU A 164 -11.76 15.15 11.51
CA LEU A 164 -11.32 16.52 11.83
C LEU A 164 -9.80 16.66 11.90
N ILE A 165 -9.08 15.68 12.48
CA ILE A 165 -7.61 15.71 12.55
C ILE A 165 -6.93 15.48 11.20
N LEU A 166 -7.66 14.96 10.20
CA LEU A 166 -7.16 14.74 8.84
C LEU A 166 -7.31 15.98 7.95
N LEU A 167 -8.03 17.00 8.40
CA LEU A 167 -8.10 18.29 7.73
C LEU A 167 -6.79 19.06 7.87
N ILE A 168 -6.60 20.07 7.02
CA ILE A 168 -5.48 21.00 7.19
C ILE A 168 -5.90 22.05 8.19
N THR A 169 -5.43 21.86 9.41
CA THR A 169 -5.59 22.77 10.51
C THR A 169 -4.48 23.80 10.43
N ASP A 170 -4.75 24.90 9.70
CA ASP A 170 -3.95 26.10 9.90
C ASP A 170 -4.03 26.47 11.41
N ASN A 171 -2.98 27.06 11.99
CA ASN A 171 -2.69 27.25 13.43
C ASN A 171 -3.81 27.85 14.34
N GLY A 172 -5.04 28.05 13.85
CA GLY A 172 -6.18 28.58 14.59
C GLY A 172 -6.96 27.57 15.45
N TRP A 173 -6.79 26.25 15.27
CA TRP A 173 -7.42 25.28 16.16
C TRP A 173 -6.59 25.10 17.43
N THR A 174 -7.14 25.53 18.56
CA THR A 174 -6.55 25.29 19.90
C THR A 174 -6.70 23.84 20.35
N PHE A 175 -7.66 23.12 19.75
CA PHE A 175 -7.96 21.74 20.04
C PHE A 175 -8.57 21.07 18.80
N VAL A 176 -8.24 19.78 18.59
CA VAL A 176 -8.86 18.91 17.59
C VAL A 176 -9.15 17.56 18.23
N PRO A 177 -10.30 16.91 17.98
CA PRO A 177 -10.54 15.55 18.45
C PRO A 177 -9.52 14.56 17.87
N SER A 178 -9.06 13.64 18.71
CA SER A 178 -8.24 12.51 18.28
C SER A 178 -9.09 11.48 17.51
N ILE A 179 -8.43 10.64 16.70
CA ILE A 179 -9.12 9.56 15.99
C ILE A 179 -9.63 8.52 16.98
N ASN A 180 -10.88 8.09 16.80
CA ASN A 180 -11.45 6.97 17.51
C ASN A 180 -10.67 5.69 17.19
N HIS A 181 -10.09 5.07 18.23
CA HIS A 181 -9.31 3.86 18.06
C HIS A 181 -10.14 2.68 17.47
N LYS A 182 -11.45 2.65 17.70
CA LYS A 182 -12.36 1.63 17.14
C LYS A 182 -12.41 1.72 15.61
N SER A 183 -12.38 2.93 15.07
CA SER A 183 -12.36 3.18 13.62
C SER A 183 -11.03 2.74 12.99
N ILE A 184 -9.92 2.86 13.73
CA ILE A 184 -8.62 2.32 13.30
C ILE A 184 -8.66 0.78 13.26
N VAL A 185 -9.20 0.15 14.31
CA VAL A 185 -9.39 -1.32 14.35
C VAL A 185 -10.24 -1.79 13.17
N ALA A 186 -11.37 -1.12 12.94
CA ALA A 186 -12.28 -1.43 11.84
C ALA A 186 -11.61 -1.25 10.47
N PHE A 187 -10.89 -0.16 10.24
CA PHE A 187 -10.15 0.07 8.99
C PHE A 187 -9.09 -1.00 8.75
N VAL A 188 -8.31 -1.34 9.77
CA VAL A 188 -7.27 -2.37 9.66
C VAL A 188 -7.89 -3.72 9.31
N LYS A 189 -8.97 -4.12 9.99
CA LYS A 189 -9.70 -5.36 9.68
C LYS A 189 -10.33 -5.32 8.29
N HIS A 190 -10.91 -4.19 7.88
CA HIS A 190 -11.46 -3.98 6.55
C HIS A 190 -10.42 -4.24 5.46
N ARG A 191 -9.18 -3.79 5.66
CA ARG A 191 -8.10 -3.96 4.69
C ARG A 191 -7.46 -5.34 4.72
N PHE A 192 -7.36 -5.93 5.92
CA PHE A 192 -6.57 -7.13 6.15
C PHE A 192 -7.37 -8.43 6.04
N LEU A 193 -8.59 -8.49 6.58
CA LEU A 193 -9.41 -9.71 6.54
C LEU A 193 -9.74 -10.11 5.11
N PRO A 194 -10.04 -11.39 4.84
CA PRO A 194 -10.47 -11.83 3.51
C PRO A 194 -11.61 -10.97 2.96
N ALA A 195 -11.62 -10.81 1.63
CA ALA A 195 -12.67 -10.12 0.93
C ALA A 195 -14.07 -10.62 1.36
N ARG A 196 -15.00 -9.69 1.55
CA ARG A 196 -16.40 -9.92 1.96
C ARG A 196 -16.60 -10.47 3.37
N THR A 197 -15.56 -10.58 4.22
CA THR A 197 -15.75 -10.91 5.63
C THR A 197 -16.54 -9.80 6.34
N PRO A 198 -17.71 -10.09 6.94
CA PRO A 198 -18.49 -9.07 7.64
C PRO A 198 -17.72 -8.48 8.83
N LEU A 199 -17.80 -7.16 9.00
CA LEU A 199 -17.14 -6.45 10.09
C LEU A 199 -18.12 -6.20 11.24
N TYR A 200 -17.56 -6.12 12.45
CA TYR A 200 -18.29 -5.90 13.68
C TYR A 200 -17.59 -4.85 14.54
N VAL A 201 -18.39 -4.06 15.24
CA VAL A 201 -17.94 -3.13 16.29
C VAL A 201 -17.27 -3.93 17.39
N ASP A 202 -16.09 -3.52 17.82
CA ASP A 202 -15.31 -4.15 18.90
C ASP A 202 -14.92 -5.62 18.69
N GLY A 203 -15.19 -6.20 17.51
CA GLY A 203 -14.87 -7.59 17.19
C GLY A 203 -15.74 -8.63 17.87
N THR A 204 -16.85 -8.24 18.50
CA THR A 204 -17.89 -9.16 18.99
C THR A 204 -18.94 -9.36 17.90
N SER A 205 -19.42 -10.59 17.71
CA SER A 205 -20.39 -10.93 16.65
C SER A 205 -21.76 -10.25 16.80
N ASP A 206 -21.99 -9.55 17.92
CA ASP A 206 -23.30 -9.06 18.32
C ASP A 206 -23.61 -7.64 17.82
N SER A 207 -22.63 -6.95 17.23
CA SER A 207 -22.80 -5.56 16.78
C SER A 207 -22.16 -5.36 15.40
N PRO A 208 -22.92 -5.48 14.30
CA PRO A 208 -22.38 -5.30 12.97
C PRO A 208 -21.86 -3.87 12.80
N LEU A 209 -20.70 -3.72 12.16
CA LEU A 209 -20.26 -2.41 11.68
C LEU A 209 -21.09 -2.07 10.44
N VAL A 210 -21.83 -0.96 10.50
CA VAL A 210 -22.70 -0.52 9.40
C VAL A 210 -22.16 0.77 8.77
N ASP A 211 -22.50 0.98 7.50
CA ASP A 211 -22.28 2.26 6.83
C ASP A 211 -23.37 3.28 7.19
N ILE A 212 -23.24 4.50 6.67
CA ILE A 212 -24.22 5.59 6.88
C ILE A 212 -25.64 5.26 6.40
N TYR A 213 -25.81 4.22 5.57
CA TYR A 213 -27.10 3.73 5.08
C TYR A 213 -27.56 2.46 5.79
N GLN A 214 -26.96 2.14 6.95
CA GLN A 214 -27.28 0.97 7.77
C GLN A 214 -26.98 -0.38 7.10
N LYS A 215 -26.16 -0.41 6.05
CA LYS A 215 -25.72 -1.65 5.43
C LYS A 215 -24.46 -2.17 6.12
N GLN A 216 -24.43 -3.45 6.46
CA GLN A 216 -23.28 -4.07 7.14
C GLN A 216 -22.04 -4.03 6.25
N VAL A 217 -20.98 -3.36 6.72
CA VAL A 217 -19.69 -3.25 6.03
C VAL A 217 -18.96 -4.58 6.05
N CYS A 218 -18.44 -5.00 4.90
CA CYS A 218 -17.56 -6.16 4.79
C CYS A 218 -16.13 -5.74 4.43
N ALA A 219 -15.16 -6.57 4.77
CA ALA A 219 -13.76 -6.37 4.44
C ALA A 219 -13.48 -6.38 2.94
N GLU A 220 -12.54 -5.53 2.52
CA GLU A 220 -12.03 -5.40 1.16
C GLU A 220 -10.87 -6.36 0.90
N GLY A 221 -10.12 -6.75 1.94
CA GLY A 221 -9.05 -7.76 1.84
C GLY A 221 -7.95 -7.43 0.84
N THR A 222 -7.67 -6.14 0.62
CA THR A 222 -6.62 -5.68 -0.31
C THR A 222 -5.21 -5.74 0.27
N VAL A 223 -5.06 -6.05 1.56
CA VAL A 223 -3.77 -6.12 2.25
C VAL A 223 -3.53 -7.53 2.77
N ASN A 224 -2.60 -8.24 2.14
CA ASN A 224 -2.19 -9.57 2.61
C ASN A 224 -0.97 -9.52 3.53
N ASN A 225 -0.09 -8.52 3.36
CA ASN A 225 1.09 -8.35 4.20
C ASN A 225 0.80 -7.42 5.38
N ARG A 226 0.84 -7.95 6.61
CA ARG A 226 0.67 -7.15 7.84
C ARG A 226 1.66 -5.99 7.94
N ASP A 227 2.88 -6.14 7.41
CA ASP A 227 3.92 -5.11 7.53
C ASP A 227 3.56 -3.83 6.78
N TRP A 228 2.69 -3.92 5.78
CA TRP A 228 2.13 -2.74 5.11
C TRP A 228 1.39 -1.83 6.10
N LEU A 229 0.71 -2.40 7.09
CA LEU A 229 -0.03 -1.67 8.13
C LEU A 229 0.89 -0.94 9.12
N LYS A 230 2.16 -1.33 9.25
CA LYS A 230 3.14 -0.58 10.06
C LYS A 230 3.29 0.86 9.56
N SER A 231 3.27 1.06 8.25
CA SER A 231 3.30 2.41 7.65
C SER A 231 2.05 3.22 8.00
N PHE A 232 0.89 2.57 8.11
CA PHE A 232 -0.35 3.23 8.51
C PHE A 232 -0.30 3.69 9.97
N PHE A 233 0.10 2.81 10.89
CA PHE A 233 0.28 3.21 12.29
C PHE A 233 1.34 4.30 12.46
N ALA A 234 2.43 4.26 11.69
CA ALA A 234 3.46 5.30 11.71
C ALA A 234 2.92 6.65 11.20
N ALA A 235 2.11 6.64 10.13
CA ALA A 235 1.44 7.84 9.62
C ALA A 235 0.50 8.45 10.67
N LEU A 236 -0.34 7.63 11.31
CA LEU A 236 -1.24 8.11 12.37
C LEU A 236 -0.47 8.66 13.58
N ASN A 237 0.56 7.96 14.04
CA ASN A 237 1.39 8.44 15.14
C ASN A 237 2.01 9.80 14.83
N LEU A 238 2.49 9.99 13.59
CA LEU A 238 3.08 11.26 13.18
C LEU A 238 2.02 12.38 13.08
N LEU A 239 0.85 12.07 12.52
CA LEU A 239 -0.28 13.01 12.44
C LEU A 239 -0.70 13.52 13.82
N HIS A 240 -0.81 12.63 14.80
CA HIS A 240 -1.19 13.01 16.17
C HIS A 240 -0.08 13.82 16.85
N ARG A 241 1.20 13.47 16.62
CA ARG A 241 2.32 14.29 17.11
C ARG A 241 2.32 15.70 16.54
N HIS A 242 2.05 15.84 15.25
CA HIS A 242 1.94 17.14 14.60
C HIS A 242 0.83 18.01 15.21
N ASN A 243 -0.29 17.38 15.62
CA ASN A 243 -1.41 18.05 16.28
C ASN A 243 -1.28 18.11 17.83
N ASN A 244 -0.07 17.98 18.39
CA ASN A 244 0.21 18.00 19.83
C ASN A 244 -0.56 16.96 20.67
N GLN A 245 -1.03 15.87 20.05
CA GLN A 245 -1.72 14.76 20.71
C GLN A 245 -0.76 13.61 21.04
N ILE A 246 0.26 13.89 21.85
CA ILE A 246 1.37 12.95 22.14
C ILE A 246 1.07 12.08 23.39
N GLY A 247 0.13 12.49 24.23
CA GLY A 247 -0.20 11.82 25.49
C GLY A 247 -0.98 10.50 25.32
N THR A 248 -1.21 9.82 26.46
CA THR A 248 -2.04 8.61 26.54
C THR A 248 -3.41 8.84 25.91
N TYR A 249 -3.82 7.92 25.03
CA TYR A 249 -5.14 7.96 24.44
C TYR A 249 -6.24 7.90 25.50
N ARG A 250 -7.26 8.74 25.34
CA ARG A 250 -8.46 8.75 26.17
C ARG A 250 -9.70 8.80 25.28
N GLU A 251 -10.66 7.97 25.61
CA GLU A 251 -11.98 7.97 24.98
C GLU A 251 -12.86 9.12 25.50
N VAL A 252 -13.95 9.36 24.78
CA VAL A 252 -15.01 10.27 25.22
C VAL A 252 -15.67 9.70 26.48
N CYS A 253 -15.74 10.51 27.52
CA CYS A 253 -16.64 10.28 28.65
C CYS A 253 -18.00 10.90 28.34
N GLN A 254 -19.04 10.07 28.30
CA GLN A 254 -20.40 10.52 27.99
C GLN A 254 -20.88 11.61 28.96
N SER A 255 -20.57 11.49 30.26
CA SER A 255 -20.92 12.51 31.26
C SER A 255 -20.20 13.83 31.02
N CYS A 256 -18.91 13.81 30.69
CA CYS A 256 -18.16 15.03 30.30
C CYS A 256 -18.75 15.67 29.04
N TYR A 257 -19.15 14.87 28.06
CA TYR A 257 -19.75 15.38 26.83
C TYR A 257 -21.10 16.05 27.06
N LEU A 258 -21.96 15.46 27.92
CA LEU A 258 -23.25 16.04 28.28
C LEU A 258 -23.13 17.37 29.03
N GLU A 259 -22.13 17.50 29.91
CA GLU A 259 -21.87 18.77 30.59
C GLU A 259 -21.34 19.83 29.61
N PHE A 260 -20.41 19.44 28.73
CA PHE A 260 -19.89 20.32 27.68
C PHE A 260 -20.98 20.83 26.72
N SER A 261 -21.91 19.95 26.32
CA SER A 261 -23.00 20.29 25.40
C SER A 261 -24.00 21.28 26.01
N LYS A 262 -24.21 21.22 27.33
CA LYS A 262 -24.98 22.23 28.09
C LYS A 262 -24.25 23.57 28.25
N GLY A 263 -22.99 23.66 27.83
CA GLY A 263 -22.16 24.86 27.99
C GLY A 263 -21.35 24.90 29.28
N SER A 264 -21.42 23.86 30.11
CA SER A 264 -20.60 23.75 31.32
C SER A 264 -19.14 23.47 30.95
N ARG A 265 -18.22 24.11 31.68
CA ARG A 265 -16.79 23.81 31.65
C ARG A 265 -16.34 23.05 32.91
N GLU A 266 -17.29 22.53 33.68
CA GLU A 266 -16.95 21.74 34.85
C GLU A 266 -16.62 20.30 34.45
N PRO A 267 -15.56 19.71 35.02
CA PRO A 267 -15.30 18.28 34.88
C PRO A 267 -16.46 17.46 35.46
N CYS A 268 -16.74 16.29 34.88
CA CYS A 268 -17.70 15.37 35.49
C CYS A 268 -17.13 14.76 36.78
N LEU A 269 -18.00 14.19 37.62
CA LEU A 269 -17.61 13.51 38.87
C LEU A 269 -16.58 12.38 38.68
N HIS A 270 -16.56 11.74 37.51
CA HIS A 270 -15.60 10.68 37.18
C HIS A 270 -14.22 11.22 36.76
N HIS A 271 -14.14 12.50 36.36
CA HIS A 271 -12.92 13.11 35.83
C HIS A 271 -12.66 14.48 36.47
N PRO A 272 -12.52 14.59 37.81
CA PRO A 272 -12.56 15.86 38.55
C PRO A 272 -11.46 16.87 38.18
N HIS A 273 -10.42 16.44 37.46
CA HIS A 273 -9.26 17.26 37.11
C HIS A 273 -9.14 17.57 35.61
N HIS A 274 -10.04 17.05 34.76
CA HIS A 274 -9.99 17.30 33.33
C HIS A 274 -11.31 16.96 32.62
N GLN A 275 -11.60 17.63 31.51
CA GLN A 275 -12.76 17.31 30.69
C GLN A 275 -12.39 16.29 29.60
N ALA A 276 -13.16 15.22 29.49
CA ALA A 276 -13.00 14.18 28.47
C ALA A 276 -14.22 14.16 27.53
N PHE A 277 -14.60 15.30 26.96
CA PHE A 277 -15.78 15.40 26.06
C PHE A 277 -15.49 14.94 24.61
N SER A 278 -14.22 14.68 24.29
CA SER A 278 -13.73 14.29 22.97
C SER A 278 -12.57 13.30 23.12
N CYS A 279 -12.35 12.44 22.12
CA CYS A 279 -11.15 11.62 22.07
C CYS A 279 -9.90 12.52 22.11
N SER A 280 -8.88 12.12 22.86
CA SER A 280 -7.64 12.88 23.01
C SER A 280 -6.43 11.96 23.14
N GLY A 281 -5.24 12.51 22.93
CA GLY A 281 -3.99 11.74 22.92
C GLY A 281 -3.82 10.91 21.64
N ASN A 282 -2.87 9.98 21.67
CA ASN A 282 -2.49 9.21 20.49
C ASN A 282 -3.10 7.80 20.50
N PRO A 283 -4.04 7.45 19.61
CA PRO A 283 -4.72 6.16 19.64
C PRO A 283 -3.77 4.99 19.34
N THR A 284 -2.62 5.25 18.70
CA THR A 284 -1.62 4.20 18.40
C THR A 284 -0.93 3.62 19.63
N THR A 285 -1.04 4.29 20.79
CA THR A 285 -0.54 3.85 22.09
C THR A 285 -1.66 3.26 22.98
N SER A 286 -2.88 3.10 22.45
CA SER A 286 -3.97 2.48 23.20
C SER A 286 -3.79 0.96 23.31
N THR A 287 -4.28 0.40 24.41
CA THR A 287 -4.30 -1.06 24.63
C THR A 287 -5.06 -1.80 23.53
N SER A 288 -6.11 -1.20 22.98
CA SER A 288 -6.89 -1.75 21.87
C SER A 288 -6.04 -1.89 20.59
N ILE A 289 -5.22 -0.89 20.26
CA ILE A 289 -4.31 -0.98 19.11
C ILE A 289 -3.17 -1.97 19.35
N ASP A 290 -2.68 -2.10 20.58
CA ASP A 290 -1.68 -3.12 20.90
C ASP A 290 -2.25 -4.55 20.86
N ASN A 291 -3.51 -4.73 21.28
CA ASN A 291 -4.25 -5.97 21.07
C ASN A 291 -4.43 -6.26 19.57
N LEU A 292 -4.76 -5.24 18.77
CA LEU A 292 -4.91 -5.36 17.32
C LEU A 292 -3.60 -5.79 16.64
N LYS A 293 -2.45 -5.22 17.02
CA LYS A 293 -1.14 -5.62 16.48
C LYS A 293 -0.85 -7.10 16.79
N ARG A 294 -1.09 -7.54 18.02
CA ARG A 294 -0.96 -8.97 18.40
C ARG A 294 -1.93 -9.87 17.65
N TRP A 295 -3.16 -9.41 17.45
CA TRP A 295 -4.14 -10.14 16.65
C TRP A 295 -3.71 -10.26 15.19
N LEU A 296 -3.20 -9.18 14.58
CA LEU A 296 -2.64 -9.21 13.21
C LEU A 296 -1.49 -10.22 13.09
N ASP A 297 -0.65 -10.31 14.11
CA ASP A 297 0.47 -11.24 14.13
C ASP A 297 -0.01 -12.69 14.09
N LYS A 298 -1.00 -13.01 14.94
CA LYS A 298 -1.64 -14.32 14.97
C LYS A 298 -2.39 -14.61 13.66
N GLU A 299 -3.26 -13.71 13.22
CA GLU A 299 -4.08 -13.87 12.01
C GLU A 299 -3.21 -14.04 10.76
N SER A 300 -2.08 -13.32 10.68
CA SER A 300 -1.12 -13.49 9.57
C SER A 300 -0.47 -14.87 9.57
N GLN A 301 -0.21 -15.46 10.74
CA GLN A 301 0.33 -16.82 10.87
C GLN A 301 -0.74 -17.86 10.53
N ASP A 302 -1.96 -17.69 11.05
CA ASP A 302 -3.09 -18.60 10.81
C ASP A 302 -3.47 -18.66 9.33
N ARG A 303 -3.39 -17.52 8.63
CA ARG A 303 -3.60 -17.44 7.16
C ARG A 303 -2.43 -17.96 6.33
N LEU A 304 -1.34 -18.41 6.97
CA LEU A 304 -0.12 -18.91 6.33
C LEU A 304 0.43 -17.94 5.26
N TYR A 305 0.25 -16.63 5.47
CA TYR A 305 0.73 -15.65 4.52
C TYR A 305 2.25 -15.56 4.60
N CYS A 306 2.92 -16.19 3.65
CA CYS A 306 4.34 -16.05 3.45
C CYS A 306 4.58 -14.89 2.49
N VAL A 307 5.30 -13.85 2.96
CA VAL A 307 5.84 -12.83 2.05
C VAL A 307 6.69 -13.58 1.03
N THR A 308 6.23 -13.60 -0.22
CA THR A 308 7.03 -14.10 -1.33
C THR A 308 8.19 -13.11 -1.45
N LYS A 309 9.31 -13.43 -0.82
CA LYS A 309 10.57 -12.75 -1.10
C LYS A 309 10.73 -12.85 -2.61
N ARG A 310 11.03 -11.73 -3.28
CA ARG A 310 11.41 -11.77 -4.69
C ARG A 310 12.53 -12.80 -4.78
N GLN A 311 12.25 -13.98 -5.32
CA GLN A 311 13.27 -14.98 -5.54
C GLN A 311 14.18 -14.38 -6.60
N ALA A 312 15.43 -14.12 -6.23
CA ALA A 312 16.45 -13.82 -7.21
C ALA A 312 16.64 -15.09 -8.04
N LEU A 313 16.75 -14.95 -9.36
CA LEU A 313 17.20 -16.05 -10.22
C LEU A 313 18.61 -16.41 -9.78
N PHE A 314 18.83 -17.65 -9.38
CA PHE A 314 20.15 -18.18 -9.11
C PHE A 314 20.85 -18.52 -10.43
N PRO A 315 22.20 -18.59 -10.45
CA PRO A 315 22.94 -19.05 -11.62
C PRO A 315 22.53 -20.44 -12.14
N SER A 316 22.10 -21.34 -11.24
CA SER A 316 21.54 -22.65 -11.60
C SER A 316 20.27 -22.51 -12.42
N ASP A 317 19.36 -21.61 -12.03
CA ASP A 317 18.09 -21.39 -12.72
C ASP A 317 18.32 -20.92 -14.17
N ILE A 318 19.37 -20.11 -14.38
CA ILE A 318 19.76 -19.66 -15.73
C ILE A 318 20.31 -20.81 -16.58
N SER A 319 21.07 -21.72 -15.97
CA SER A 319 21.56 -22.94 -16.62
C SER A 319 20.39 -23.86 -17.00
N ASP A 320 19.41 -24.02 -16.12
CA ASP A 320 18.23 -24.87 -16.35
C ASP A 320 17.34 -24.30 -17.47
N ILE A 321 17.12 -22.98 -17.47
CA ILE A 321 16.40 -22.29 -18.55
C ILE A 321 17.15 -22.47 -19.88
N GLN A 322 18.48 -22.41 -19.87
CA GLN A 322 19.29 -22.65 -21.06
C GLN A 322 19.15 -24.10 -21.57
N GLN A 323 19.19 -25.07 -20.68
CA GLN A 323 18.99 -26.47 -21.05
C GLN A 323 17.60 -26.69 -21.65
N MET A 324 16.57 -26.05 -21.10
CA MET A 324 15.22 -26.07 -21.66
C MET A 324 15.19 -25.49 -23.08
N LEU A 325 15.86 -24.36 -23.35
CA LEU A 325 15.96 -23.79 -24.70
C LEU A 325 16.60 -24.73 -25.70
N HIS A 326 17.68 -25.39 -25.28
CA HIS A 326 18.35 -26.40 -26.10
C HIS A 326 17.39 -27.55 -26.43
N CYS A 327 16.65 -28.06 -25.44
CA CYS A 327 15.63 -29.08 -25.65
C CYS A 327 14.48 -28.63 -26.56
N LYS A 328 14.18 -27.33 -26.57
CA LYS A 328 13.18 -26.70 -27.45
C LYS A 328 13.75 -26.24 -28.79
N GLN A 329 14.99 -26.63 -29.12
CA GLN A 329 15.67 -26.27 -30.36
C GLN A 329 15.65 -24.76 -30.65
N TYR A 330 15.77 -23.93 -29.60
CA TYR A 330 15.79 -22.47 -29.73
C TYR A 330 14.55 -21.90 -30.41
N ASP A 331 13.37 -22.44 -30.13
CA ASP A 331 12.12 -21.82 -30.50
C ASP A 331 12.11 -20.32 -30.17
N LEU A 332 11.60 -19.53 -31.11
CA LEU A 332 11.79 -18.07 -31.13
C LEU A 332 11.20 -17.39 -29.90
N GLU A 333 10.06 -17.86 -29.38
CA GLU A 333 9.42 -17.24 -28.21
C GLU A 333 10.20 -17.52 -26.93
N TYR A 334 10.70 -18.76 -26.78
CA TYR A 334 11.58 -19.09 -25.66
C TYR A 334 12.91 -18.34 -25.76
N LEU A 335 13.48 -18.23 -26.96
CA LEU A 335 14.74 -17.51 -27.19
C LEU A 335 14.60 -16.02 -26.86
N LYS A 336 13.49 -15.38 -27.27
CA LYS A 336 13.18 -13.99 -26.89
C LYS A 336 13.14 -13.83 -25.37
N PHE A 337 12.40 -14.71 -24.68
CA PHE A 337 12.28 -14.67 -23.23
C PHE A 337 13.65 -14.84 -22.53
N TYR A 338 14.48 -15.76 -23.02
CA TYR A 338 15.83 -15.97 -22.49
C TYR A 338 16.72 -14.76 -22.65
N VAL A 339 16.72 -14.15 -23.85
CA VAL A 339 17.48 -12.93 -24.12
C VAL A 339 16.99 -11.77 -23.23
N MET A 340 15.69 -11.68 -22.96
CA MET A 340 15.15 -10.69 -22.02
C MET A 340 15.66 -10.91 -20.59
N ILE A 341 15.75 -12.17 -20.13
CA ILE A 341 16.33 -12.50 -18.81
C ILE A 341 17.81 -12.13 -18.77
N LEU A 342 18.59 -12.54 -19.77
CA LEU A 342 20.02 -12.22 -19.84
C LEU A 342 20.25 -10.72 -19.85
N ASN A 343 19.49 -9.98 -20.66
CA ASN A 343 19.60 -8.52 -20.72
C ASN A 343 19.21 -7.87 -19.37
N SER A 344 18.16 -8.36 -18.71
CA SER A 344 17.77 -7.89 -17.38
C SER A 344 18.86 -8.14 -16.33
N LEU A 345 19.53 -9.29 -16.38
CA LEU A 345 20.58 -9.67 -15.42
C LEU A 345 21.92 -8.96 -15.67
N ASP A 346 22.36 -8.85 -16.92
CA ASP A 346 23.66 -8.27 -17.26
C ASP A 346 23.62 -6.74 -17.22
N CYS A 347 22.48 -6.14 -17.50
CA CYS A 347 22.28 -4.69 -17.43
C CYS A 347 21.59 -4.24 -16.13
N ALA A 348 21.31 -5.17 -15.20
CA ALA A 348 20.56 -4.92 -13.96
C ALA A 348 19.22 -4.18 -14.16
N MET A 349 18.57 -4.39 -15.31
CA MET A 349 17.40 -3.63 -15.73
C MET A 349 16.12 -4.10 -15.05
N ARG A 350 15.23 -3.16 -14.75
CA ARG A 350 13.84 -3.47 -14.36
C ARG A 350 13.00 -3.89 -15.57
N VAL A 351 11.80 -4.43 -15.30
CA VAL A 351 10.84 -4.86 -16.33
C VAL A 351 10.55 -3.77 -17.35
N ASP A 352 10.36 -2.53 -16.90
CA ASP A 352 10.11 -1.37 -17.76
C ASP A 352 11.35 -0.91 -18.54
N GLY A 353 12.54 -1.33 -18.11
CA GLY A 353 13.80 -1.12 -18.80
C GLY A 353 13.96 -2.09 -19.97
N PHE A 354 13.97 -3.40 -19.72
CA PHE A 354 14.24 -4.38 -20.79
C PHE A 354 13.07 -4.57 -21.77
N SER A 355 11.81 -4.29 -21.36
CA SER A 355 10.63 -4.42 -22.25
C SER A 355 10.50 -3.32 -23.31
N LYS A 356 11.28 -2.24 -23.19
CA LYS A 356 11.29 -1.11 -24.13
C LYS A 356 12.58 -1.02 -24.94
N VAL A 357 13.39 -2.08 -24.91
CA VAL A 357 14.65 -2.09 -25.64
C VAL A 357 14.38 -2.22 -27.14
N GLU A 358 14.70 -1.17 -27.87
CA GLU A 358 14.72 -1.13 -29.33
C GLU A 358 16.15 -1.30 -29.86
N PHE A 359 16.27 -1.73 -31.12
CA PHE A 359 17.58 -1.90 -31.78
C PHE A 359 18.38 -0.59 -31.86
N SER A 360 17.69 0.54 -32.01
CA SER A 360 18.26 1.89 -32.01
C SER A 360 19.11 2.20 -30.77
N HIS A 361 18.78 1.61 -29.62
CA HIS A 361 19.54 1.77 -28.37
C HIS A 361 20.93 1.10 -28.42
N PHE A 362 21.10 0.10 -29.27
CA PHE A 362 22.41 -0.49 -29.54
C PHE A 362 23.12 0.30 -30.64
N GLU A 363 22.41 0.69 -31.70
CA GLU A 363 22.97 1.30 -32.90
C GLU A 363 23.70 2.62 -32.60
N ALA A 364 23.18 3.39 -31.63
CA ALA A 364 23.82 4.59 -31.10
C ALA A 364 25.24 4.35 -30.54
N HIS A 365 25.59 3.11 -30.23
CA HIS A 365 26.89 2.69 -29.72
C HIS A 365 27.58 1.66 -30.62
N SER A 366 27.19 1.60 -31.90
CA SER A 366 27.72 0.65 -32.89
C SER A 366 29.23 0.71 -33.10
N ALA A 367 29.83 1.89 -32.93
CA ALA A 367 31.28 2.07 -32.99
C ALA A 367 32.03 1.26 -31.91
N MET A 368 31.33 0.87 -30.83
CA MET A 368 31.89 0.06 -29.77
C MET A 368 31.54 -1.42 -29.89
N TRP A 369 30.81 -1.85 -30.94
CA TRP A 369 30.51 -3.27 -31.14
C TRP A 369 31.74 -4.04 -31.62
N MET A 370 31.77 -5.35 -31.36
CA MET A 370 32.76 -6.24 -31.94
C MET A 370 32.05 -7.39 -32.64
N VAL A 371 32.21 -7.44 -33.96
CA VAL A 371 31.65 -8.48 -34.83
C VAL A 371 32.77 -9.09 -35.66
N HIS A 372 33.05 -10.36 -35.43
CA HIS A 372 34.10 -11.10 -36.13
C HIS A 372 33.52 -11.90 -37.29
N LYS A 373 34.10 -11.76 -38.49
CA LYS A 373 33.60 -12.42 -39.72
C LYS A 373 33.45 -13.94 -39.60
N LYS A 374 34.30 -14.60 -38.81
CA LYS A 374 34.27 -16.07 -38.62
C LYS A 374 33.44 -16.54 -37.43
N VAL A 375 33.20 -15.67 -36.44
CA VAL A 375 32.61 -16.12 -35.16
C VAL A 375 31.39 -15.34 -34.71
N GLY A 376 30.90 -14.44 -35.56
CA GLY A 376 29.70 -13.67 -35.33
C GLY A 376 29.93 -12.50 -34.39
N ILE A 377 28.87 -12.09 -33.72
CA ILE A 377 28.88 -11.00 -32.75
C ILE A 377 29.61 -11.50 -31.49
N GLU A 378 30.66 -10.79 -31.08
CA GLU A 378 31.40 -11.07 -29.84
C GLU A 378 30.86 -10.24 -28.68
N TYR A 379 30.51 -8.97 -28.95
CA TYR A 379 29.73 -8.18 -28.01
C TYR A 379 29.01 -7.02 -28.68
N LEU A 380 27.89 -6.65 -28.07
CA LEU A 380 27.15 -5.41 -28.35
C LEU A 380 27.27 -4.48 -27.16
N VAL A 381 27.12 -3.18 -27.42
CA VAL A 381 27.10 -2.15 -26.37
C VAL A 381 25.75 -1.46 -26.38
N GLN A 382 25.17 -1.30 -25.20
CA GLN A 382 23.91 -0.61 -24.99
C GLN A 382 24.06 0.45 -23.91
N SER A 383 23.42 1.61 -24.10
CA SER A 383 23.22 2.55 -23.01
C SER A 383 21.94 2.26 -22.25
N VAL A 384 22.06 2.20 -20.92
CA VAL A 384 20.96 1.99 -19.99
C VAL A 384 20.95 3.13 -18.99
N LYS A 385 19.79 3.76 -18.82
CA LYS A 385 19.56 4.76 -17.77
C LYS A 385 18.39 4.31 -16.93
N GLU A 386 18.67 3.81 -15.73
CA GLU A 386 17.64 3.45 -14.77
C GLU A 386 17.05 4.69 -14.09
N LYS A 387 15.89 4.51 -13.46
CA LYS A 387 15.10 5.59 -12.85
C LYS A 387 15.88 6.46 -11.84
N THR A 388 16.91 5.92 -11.21
CA THR A 388 17.73 6.59 -10.20
C THR A 388 19.08 7.08 -10.72
N ASP A 389 19.41 6.79 -11.99
CA ASP A 389 20.71 7.13 -12.55
C ASP A 389 20.75 8.58 -13.00
N GLN A 390 21.78 9.32 -12.58
CA GLN A 390 21.96 10.71 -13.02
C GLN A 390 22.36 10.78 -14.50
N SER A 391 23.20 9.84 -14.95
CA SER A 391 23.68 9.69 -16.32
C SER A 391 23.44 8.27 -16.84
N PRO A 392 23.24 8.08 -18.15
CA PRO A 392 23.21 6.74 -18.74
C PRO A 392 24.53 6.01 -18.51
N GLN A 393 24.46 4.71 -18.20
CA GLN A 393 25.61 3.82 -18.13
C GLN A 393 25.71 2.98 -19.40
N LEU A 394 26.91 2.61 -19.80
CA LEU A 394 27.16 1.74 -20.96
C LEU A 394 27.44 0.32 -20.49
N TYR A 395 26.64 -0.62 -20.99
CA TYR A 395 26.79 -2.04 -20.70
C TYR A 395 27.31 -2.77 -21.93
N LYS A 396 28.31 -3.62 -21.72
CA LYS A 396 28.89 -4.51 -22.73
C LYS A 396 28.27 -5.89 -22.57
N ILE A 397 27.45 -6.29 -23.54
CA ILE A 397 26.78 -7.59 -23.56
C ILE A 397 27.63 -8.54 -24.42
N GLY A 398 28.30 -9.48 -23.76
CA GLY A 398 29.20 -10.45 -24.41
C GLY A 398 28.48 -11.69 -24.91
N PHE A 399 28.86 -12.18 -26.09
CA PHE A 399 28.37 -13.40 -26.70
C PHE A 399 29.56 -14.34 -26.90
N LYS A 400 29.49 -15.57 -26.38
CA LYS A 400 30.51 -16.59 -26.64
C LYS A 400 30.21 -17.30 -27.95
N HIS A 401 31.28 -17.84 -28.54
CA HIS A 401 31.20 -18.62 -29.77
C HIS A 401 30.13 -19.70 -29.65
N SER A 402 29.22 -19.71 -30.62
CA SER A 402 28.02 -20.55 -30.77
C SER A 402 26.84 -20.37 -29.80
N HIS A 403 26.93 -19.73 -28.63
CA HIS A 403 25.75 -19.41 -27.79
C HIS A 403 25.98 -18.20 -26.85
N PRO A 404 24.93 -17.41 -26.52
CA PRO A 404 25.02 -16.42 -25.46
C PRO A 404 25.17 -17.16 -24.11
N LEU A 405 26.39 -17.21 -23.56
CA LEU A 405 26.65 -17.85 -22.28
C LEU A 405 27.67 -17.09 -21.43
N ARG A 406 27.25 -16.81 -20.19
CA ARG A 406 28.00 -16.21 -19.08
C ARG A 406 29.20 -17.09 -18.68
N ARG A 407 30.29 -16.48 -18.18
CA ARG A 407 31.22 -17.17 -17.28
C ARG A 407 30.63 -17.07 -15.87
N LEU A 408 30.59 -18.19 -15.14
CA LEU A 408 30.51 -18.16 -13.68
C LEU A 408 31.88 -17.80 -13.11
#